data_AF-J1QJ49-F1
#
_entry.id   AF-J1QJ49-F1
#
_cell.length_a   1.000
_cell.length_b   1.000
_cell.length_c   1.000
_cell.angle_alpha   90.00
_cell.angle_beta   90.00
_cell.angle_gamma   90.00
#
_symmetry.space_group_name_H-M   'P 1'
#
loop_
_entity.id
_entity.type
_entity.pdbx_description
1 polymer ?
#
loop_
_entity_poly.entity_id
_entity_poly.type
_entity_poly.pdbx_seq_one_letter_code
_entity_poly.pdbx_strand_id
1 'polypeptide(L)' 'MIFRKRIFIIMNFFQMFQKIAENPFLFQTIDHIRPGYRRCLCGRDHIYFRINGQLIEIMAIIGSQSLELWLP' A
#
# COMPACT_ATOMS: atom_id res chain seq x y z
N MET A 1 -2.57 10.52 24.98
CA MET A 1 -2.57 9.19 24.31
C MET A 1 -2.36 9.33 22.79
N ILE A 2 -1.34 10.08 22.33
CA ILE A 2 -1.09 10.35 20.90
C ILE A 2 0.25 9.73 20.44
N PHE A 3 1.25 9.64 21.33
CA PHE A 3 2.55 9.05 21.02
C PHE A 3 2.50 7.53 20.74
N ARG A 4 1.67 6.78 21.47
CA ARG A 4 1.55 5.32 21.29
C ARG A 4 0.96 4.92 19.92
N LYS A 5 0.09 5.76 19.35
CA LYS A 5 -0.51 5.51 18.02
C LYS A 5 0.53 5.61 16.90
N ARG A 6 1.49 6.54 16.98
CA ARG A 6 2.50 6.74 15.92
C ARG A 6 3.48 5.57 15.76
N ILE A 7 3.92 4.95 16.86
CA ILE A 7 4.86 3.81 16.83
C ILE A 7 4.18 2.56 16.25
N PHE A 8 2.93 2.28 16.62
CA PHE A 8 2.21 1.10 16.14
C PHE A 8 1.91 1.16 14.63
N ILE A 9 1.64 2.34 14.09
CA ILE A 9 1.36 2.53 12.66
C ILE A 9 2.54 2.08 11.78
N ILE A 10 3.78 2.38 12.18
CA ILE A 10 4.98 2.00 11.42
C ILE A 10 5.14 0.47 11.38
N MET A 11 4.86 -0.21 12.48
CA MET A 11 4.94 -1.68 12.55
C MET A 11 3.93 -2.36 11.60
N ASN A 12 2.72 -1.81 11.48
CA ASN A 12 1.70 -2.35 10.58
C ASN A 12 2.10 -2.26 9.10
N PHE A 13 2.77 -1.17 8.69
CA PHE A 13 3.29 -1.07 7.33
C PHE A 13 4.35 -2.12 7.05
N PHE A 14 5.27 -2.37 8.00
CA PHE A 14 6.30 -3.39 7.83
C PHE A 14 5.71 -4.79 7.65
N GLN A 15 4.72 -5.17 8.47
CA GLN A 15 4.00 -6.44 8.31
C GLN A 15 3.30 -6.52 6.95
N MET A 16 2.75 -5.41 6.46
CA MET A 16 2.10 -5.40 5.17
C MET A 16 3.09 -5.51 4.00
N PHE A 17 4.25 -4.85 4.08
CA PHE A 17 5.31 -5.00 3.09
C PHE A 17 5.81 -6.43 3.04
N GLN A 18 5.93 -7.11 4.18
CA GLN A 18 6.31 -8.52 4.22
C GLN A 18 5.28 -9.39 3.49
N LYS A 19 3.97 -9.20 3.75
CA LYS A 19 2.91 -9.92 3.04
C LYS A 19 2.92 -9.65 1.52
N ILE A 20 3.17 -8.40 1.14
CA ILE A 20 3.30 -8.02 -0.28
C ILE A 20 4.51 -8.72 -0.90
N ALA A 21 5.65 -8.78 -0.19
CA ALA A 21 6.85 -9.46 -0.67
C ALA A 21 6.66 -10.98 -0.80
N GLU A 22 5.96 -11.60 0.16
CA GLU A 22 5.67 -13.04 0.16
C GLU A 22 4.69 -13.44 -0.96
N ASN A 23 3.63 -12.64 -1.19
CA ASN A 23 2.65 -12.92 -2.23
C ASN A 23 2.02 -11.62 -2.79
N PRO A 24 2.67 -10.97 -3.77
CA PRO A 24 2.19 -9.69 -4.31
C PRO A 24 0.88 -9.85 -5.12
N PHE A 25 0.58 -11.06 -5.59
CA PHE A 25 -0.61 -11.37 -6.38
C PHE A 25 -1.88 -11.55 -5.53
N LEU A 26 -1.74 -11.65 -4.19
CA LEU A 26 -2.86 -11.70 -3.25
C LEU A 26 -3.73 -10.43 -3.27
N PHE A 27 -3.13 -9.30 -3.64
CA PHE A 27 -3.79 -8.00 -3.59
C PHE A 27 -4.42 -7.62 -4.93
N GLN A 28 -5.58 -6.96 -4.86
CA GLN A 28 -6.34 -6.55 -6.03
C GLN A 28 -5.52 -5.67 -6.99
N THR A 29 -5.67 -5.91 -8.30
CA THR A 29 -5.22 -4.95 -9.29
C THR A 29 -6.17 -3.75 -9.31
N ILE A 30 -5.65 -2.62 -9.76
CA ILE A 30 -6.42 -1.40 -9.98
C ILE A 30 -6.26 -0.91 -11.41
N ASP A 31 -6.17 -1.86 -12.36
CA ASP A 31 -5.87 -1.55 -13.76
C ASP A 31 -6.89 -0.61 -14.40
N HIS A 32 -8.13 -0.61 -13.90
CA HIS A 32 -9.20 0.31 -14.29
C HIS A 32 -8.93 1.78 -13.94
N ILE A 33 -8.01 2.05 -13.01
CA ILE A 33 -7.58 3.41 -12.62
C ILE A 33 -6.15 3.65 -13.11
N ARG A 34 -5.26 2.67 -12.89
CA ARG A 34 -3.85 2.75 -13.24
C ARG A 34 -3.32 1.35 -13.60
N PRO A 35 -3.13 1.05 -14.89
CA PRO A 35 -2.64 -0.24 -15.36
C PRO A 35 -1.31 -0.66 -14.72
N GLY A 36 -1.20 -1.93 -14.35
CA GLY A 36 -0.02 -2.54 -13.75
C GLY A 36 0.13 -2.27 -12.25
N TYR A 37 -0.82 -1.56 -11.63
CA TYR A 37 -0.78 -1.26 -10.20
C TYR A 37 -1.68 -2.21 -9.40
N ARG A 38 -1.27 -2.42 -8.16
CA ARG A 38 -2.00 -3.16 -7.14
C ARG A 38 -2.20 -2.29 -5.90
N ARG A 39 -3.27 -2.56 -5.17
CA ARG A 39 -3.63 -1.83 -3.95
C ARG A 39 -3.85 -2.77 -2.78
N CYS A 40 -3.26 -2.44 -1.64
CA CYS A 40 -3.46 -3.11 -0.37
C CYS A 40 -4.02 -2.13 0.69
N LEU A 41 -4.94 -2.62 1.53
CA LEU A 41 -5.46 -1.88 2.68
C LEU A 41 -4.59 -2.14 3.92
N CYS A 42 -4.05 -1.08 4.53
CA CYS A 42 -3.35 -1.13 5.81
C CYS A 42 -4.05 -0.21 6.81
N GLY A 43 -5.08 -0.73 7.49
CA GLY A 43 -5.90 0.07 8.39
C GLY A 43 -6.70 1.14 7.62
N ARG A 44 -6.39 2.43 7.85
CA ARG A 44 -7.05 3.56 7.18
C ARG A 44 -6.29 4.08 5.95
N ASP A 45 -5.12 3.51 5.69
CA ASP A 45 -4.21 3.89 4.63
C ASP A 45 -4.21 2.84 3.52
N HIS A 46 -3.98 3.28 2.29
CA HIS A 46 -3.85 2.45 1.11
C HIS A 46 -2.39 2.42 0.67
N ILE A 47 -1.84 1.23 0.46
CA ILE A 47 -0.52 1.03 -0.13
C ILE A 47 -0.71 0.72 -1.60
N TYR A 48 -0.10 1.53 -2.46
CA TYR A 48 -0.07 1.33 -3.90
C TYR A 48 1.30 0.85 -4.32
N PHE A 49 1.35 -0.25 -5.05
CA PHE A 49 2.59 -0.87 -5.48
C PHE A 49 2.45 -1.47 -6.88
N ARG A 50 3.59 -1.79 -7.48
CA ARG A 50 3.65 -2.52 -8.75
C ARG A 50 4.72 -3.61 -8.69
N ILE A 51 4.59 -4.59 -9.55
CA ILE A 51 5.57 -5.67 -9.72
C ILE A 51 6.37 -5.33 -10.98
N ASN A 52 7.68 -5.20 -10.85
CA ASN A 52 8.61 -4.91 -11.93
C ASN A 52 9.66 -6.02 -12.01
N GLY A 53 9.36 -7.04 -12.82
CA GLY A 53 10.16 -8.27 -12.87
C GLY A 53 10.16 -8.98 -11.51
N GLN A 54 11.32 -9.06 -10.87
CA GLN A 54 11.49 -9.69 -9.55
C GLN A 54 11.37 -8.70 -8.38
N LEU A 55 11.21 -7.40 -8.66
CA LEU A 55 11.11 -6.36 -7.65
C LEU A 55 9.66 -5.94 -7.44
N ILE A 56 9.35 -5.59 -6.21
CA ILE A 56 8.10 -4.95 -5.83
C ILE A 56 8.44 -3.51 -5.45
N GLU A 57 7.82 -2.57 -6.14
CA GLU A 57 8.03 -1.15 -5.91
C GLU A 57 6.82 -0.59 -5.16
N ILE A 58 7.04 -0.13 -3.92
CA ILE A 58 6.04 0.63 -3.17
C ILE A 58 6.04 2.05 -3.73
N MET A 59 4.94 2.45 -4.36
CA MET A 59 4.85 3.70 -5.12
C MET A 59 4.25 4.83 -4.28
N ALA A 60 3.26 4.51 -3.43
CA ALA A 60 2.65 5.48 -2.53
C ALA A 60 1.96 4.80 -1.35
N ILE A 61 1.87 5.53 -0.24
CA ILE A 61 1.03 5.20 0.91
C ILE A 61 0.13 6.41 1.14
N ILE A 62 -1.17 6.23 0.97
CA ILE A 62 -2.15 7.32 0.92
C ILE A 62 -3.23 7.07 1.95
N GLY A 63 -3.42 8.01 2.86
CA GLY A 63 -4.54 7.98 3.80
C GLY A 63 -5.87 8.16 3.10
N SER A 64 -6.92 7.52 3.61
CA SER A 64 -8.31 7.62 3.11
C SER A 64 -8.86 9.04 2.98
N GLN A 65 -8.26 10.04 3.63
CA GLN A 65 -8.66 11.45 3.56
C GLN A 65 -7.99 12.22 2.40
N SER A 66 -7.17 11.57 1.59
CA SER A 66 -6.29 12.24 0.61
C SER A 66 -6.24 11.50 -0.73
N LEU A 67 -7.36 10.88 -1.12
CA LEU A 67 -7.43 10.02 -2.32
C LEU A 67 -7.36 10.81 -3.64
N GLU A 68 -7.69 12.10 -3.62
CA GLU A 68 -7.82 12.95 -4.83
C GLU A 68 -6.49 13.31 -5.51
N LEU A 69 -5.33 13.11 -4.84
CA LEU A 69 -4.07 13.68 -5.31
C LEU A 69 -3.16 12.73 -6.11
N TRP A 70 -3.50 11.44 -6.24
CA TRP A 70 -2.55 10.43 -6.76
C TRP A 70 -3.11 9.40 -7.74
N LEU A 71 -4.43 9.25 -7.77
CA LEU A 71 -5.12 8.53 -8.83
C LEU A 71 -5.55 9.58 -9.87
N PRO A 72 -5.26 9.36 -11.16
CA PRO A 72 -5.64 10.29 -12.22
C PRO A 72 -7.16 10.50 -12.29
#